data_AF-A0A557WME6-F1
#
_entry.id   AF-A0A557WME6-F1
#
_cell.length_a   1.000
_cell.length_b   1.000
_cell.length_c   1.000
_cell.angle_alpha   90.00
_cell.angle_beta   90.00
_cell.angle_gamma   90.00
#
_symmetry.space_group_name_H-M   'P 1'
#
loop_
_entity.id
_entity.type
_entity.pdbx_description
1 polymer ?
#
loop_
_entity_poly.entity_id
_entity_poly.type
_entity_poly.pdbx_seq_one_letter_code
_entity_poly.pdbx_strand_id
1 'polypeptide(L)'
;NHLQTPSLRERMGGSDVFVYHGYSQMLLNGRWVKATPAFNRELCARFGVPPIEFDGQRDAMLHAYTGDGSQHLEYLHDRGVFDDLPLTEIIDALRDNYSELIYEPPPISDSFTN
;
A
#
# COMPACT_ATOMS: atom_id res chain seq x y z
N ASN A 1 -7.48 3.71 3.84
CA ASN A 1 -6.22 4.42 3.63
C ASN A 1 -5.51 3.80 2.43
N HIS A 2 -5.96 4.18 1.23
CA HIS A 2 -5.88 3.40 -0.01
C HIS A 2 -6.88 2.24 -0.12
N LEU A 3 -6.99 1.73 -1.35
CA LEU A 3 -7.89 0.68 -1.82
C LEU A 3 -7.79 -0.62 -0.99
N GLN A 4 -8.92 -1.08 -0.46
CA GLN A 4 -9.00 -2.35 0.28
C GLN A 4 -10.37 -2.99 0.11
N THR A 5 -10.45 -4.31 0.30
CA THR A 5 -11.70 -5.08 0.22
C THR A 5 -12.45 -5.02 1.54
N PRO A 6 -13.78 -5.25 1.55
CA PRO A 6 -14.53 -5.41 2.80
C PRO A 6 -13.96 -6.53 3.69
N SER A 7 -13.53 -7.64 3.08
CA SER A 7 -12.91 -8.77 3.77
C SER A 7 -11.61 -8.36 4.46
N LEU A 8 -10.71 -7.66 3.76
CA LEU A 8 -9.48 -7.15 4.36
C LEU A 8 -9.77 -6.16 5.50
N ARG A 9 -10.73 -5.26 5.32
CA ARG A 9 -11.12 -4.29 6.36
C ARG A 9 -11.64 -4.98 7.63
N GLU A 10 -12.45 -6.02 7.51
CA GLU A 10 -12.92 -6.81 8.66
C GLU A 10 -11.75 -7.42 9.43
N ARG A 11 -10.78 -7.99 8.70
CA ARG A 11 -9.57 -8.57 9.29
C ARG A 11 -8.63 -7.55 9.92
N MET A 12 -8.66 -6.30 9.44
CA MET A 12 -8.01 -5.16 10.07
C MET A 12 -8.80 -4.60 11.28
N GLY A 13 -9.80 -5.33 11.80
CA GLY A 13 -10.61 -4.89 12.93
C GLY A 13 -11.55 -3.73 12.61
N GLY A 14 -11.94 -3.58 11.33
CA GLY A 14 -12.74 -2.46 10.84
C GLY A 14 -11.94 -1.20 10.52
N SER A 15 -10.64 -1.19 10.86
CA SER A 15 -9.71 -0.10 10.56
C SER A 15 -9.59 0.10 9.06
N ASP A 16 -9.53 1.35 8.64
CA ASP A 16 -9.15 1.71 7.28
C ASP A 16 -7.69 2.18 7.19
N VAL A 17 -6.94 2.23 8.28
CA VAL A 17 -5.55 2.71 8.31
C VAL A 17 -4.58 1.57 8.05
N PHE A 18 -3.78 1.69 6.99
CA PHE A 18 -2.59 0.87 6.74
C PHE A 18 -1.43 1.41 7.60
N VAL A 19 -1.13 0.76 8.72
CA VAL A 19 -0.18 1.27 9.73
C VAL A 19 1.26 1.24 9.24
N TYR A 20 1.56 0.39 8.26
CA TYR A 20 2.81 0.31 7.54
C TYR A 20 2.55 0.18 6.04
N HIS A 21 3.29 0.95 5.24
CA HIS A 21 3.35 0.85 3.79
C HIS A 21 4.77 1.13 3.33
N GLY A 22 5.33 0.24 2.50
CA GLY A 22 6.68 0.39 1.98
C GLY A 22 6.75 1.10 0.63
N TYR A 23 7.91 1.69 0.35
CA TYR A 23 8.39 2.07 -0.97
C TYR A 23 9.87 1.69 -1.07
N SER A 24 10.37 1.47 -2.29
CA SER A 24 11.81 1.33 -2.52
C SER A 24 12.42 2.70 -2.81
N GLN A 25 13.57 2.98 -2.19
CA GLN A 25 14.38 4.15 -2.50
C GLN A 25 15.62 3.71 -3.28
N MET A 26 15.88 4.35 -4.42
CA MET A 26 16.96 3.96 -5.34
C MET A 26 17.75 5.19 -5.77
N LEU A 27 19.08 5.08 -5.85
CA LEU A 27 19.94 6.12 -6.39
C LEU A 27 20.13 5.92 -7.89
N LEU A 28 19.43 6.71 -8.70
CA LEU A 28 19.49 6.65 -10.16
C LEU A 28 19.99 8.00 -10.70
N ASN A 29 20.98 7.97 -11.59
CA ASN A 29 21.54 9.19 -12.22
C ASN A 29 21.95 10.29 -11.21
N GLY A 30 22.46 9.90 -10.04
CA GLY A 30 22.87 10.83 -8.98
C GLY A 30 21.72 11.43 -8.17
N ARG A 31 20.48 10.96 -8.35
CA ARG A 31 19.29 11.41 -7.61
C ARG A 31 18.63 10.23 -6.90
N TRP A 32 18.20 10.44 -5.66
CA TRP A 32 17.33 9.50 -4.98
C TRP A 32 15.91 9.62 -5.52
N VAL A 33 15.34 8.50 -5.92
CA VAL A 33 13.94 8.40 -6.37
C VAL A 33 13.20 7.37 -5.53
N LYS A 34 11.91 7.63 -5.27
CA LYS A 34 11.02 6.71 -4.56
C LYS A 34 10.13 5.98 -5.55
N ALA A 35 9.94 4.68 -5.36
CA ALA A 35 9.01 3.87 -6.14
C ALA A 35 8.18 2.99 -5.19
N THR A 36 6.88 3.24 -5.14
CA THR A 36 5.94 2.39 -4.39
C THR A 36 5.58 1.14 -5.21
N PRO A 37 5.27 0.00 -4.56
CA PRO A 37 4.74 -1.16 -5.27
C PRO A 37 3.48 -0.78 -6.05
N ALA A 38 3.51 -0.98 -7.37
CA ALA A 38 2.36 -0.75 -8.22
C ALA A 38 1.56 -2.05 -8.40
N PHE A 39 0.23 -1.95 -8.34
CA PHE A 39 -0.62 -3.03 -8.82
C PHE A 39 -0.38 -3.26 -10.31
N ASN A 40 -0.55 -4.51 -10.76
CA ASN A 40 -0.46 -4.80 -12.18
C ASN A 40 -1.58 -4.09 -12.96
N ARG A 41 -1.39 -3.92 -14.27
CA ARG A 41 -2.33 -3.18 -15.12
C ARG A 41 -3.75 -3.76 -15.11
N GLU A 42 -3.89 -5.08 -15.04
CA GLU A 42 -5.20 -5.75 -15.02
C GLU A 42 -5.97 -5.45 -13.74
N LEU A 43 -5.28 -5.41 -12.61
CA LEU A 43 -5.86 -5.10 -11.31
C LEU A 43 -6.23 -3.61 -11.21
N CYS A 44 -5.35 -2.73 -11.69
CA CYS A 44 -5.64 -1.31 -11.84
C CYS A 44 -6.92 -1.07 -12.65
N ALA A 45 -7.06 -1.75 -13.80
CA ALA A 45 -8.26 -1.65 -14.64
C ALA A 45 -9.52 -2.17 -13.93
N ARG A 46 -9.43 -3.27 -13.18
CA ARG A 46 -10.55 -3.84 -12.41
C ARG A 46 -11.10 -2.86 -11.37
N PHE A 47 -10.22 -2.08 -10.74
CA PHE A 47 -10.59 -1.10 -9.71
C PHE A 47 -10.74 0.33 -10.23
N GLY A 48 -10.64 0.55 -11.55
CA GLY A 48 -10.82 1.86 -12.16
C GLY A 48 -9.75 2.89 -11.79
N VAL A 49 -8.55 2.43 -11.43
CA VAL A 49 -7.41 3.28 -11.05
C VAL A 49 -6.31 3.22 -12.11
N PRO A 50 -5.62 4.33 -12.43
CA PRO A 50 -4.48 4.28 -13.33
C PRO A 50 -3.28 3.59 -12.66
N PRO A 51 -2.47 2.82 -13.41
CA PRO A 51 -1.18 2.37 -12.93
C PRO A 51 -0.28 3.55 -12.55
N ILE A 52 0.62 3.32 -11.58
CA ILE A 52 1.67 4.28 -11.26
C ILE A 52 2.82 4.02 -12.23
N GLU A 53 3.10 5.01 -13.07
CA GLU A 53 4.23 4.97 -13.99
C GLU A 53 5.52 5.35 -13.26
N PHE A 54 6.61 4.67 -13.61
CA PHE A 54 7.96 4.97 -13.12
C PHE A 54 8.88 5.24 -14.30
N ASP A 55 9.26 6.50 -14.47
CA ASP A 55 10.13 6.96 -15.57
C ASP A 55 11.63 6.93 -15.23
N GLY A 56 11.98 6.49 -14.01
CA GLY A 56 13.36 6.47 -13.50
C GLY A 56 13.94 7.84 -13.17
N GLN A 57 13.16 8.92 -13.32
CA GLN A 57 13.60 10.30 -13.08
C GLN A 57 12.83 10.94 -11.93
N ARG A 58 11.53 10.65 -11.80
CA ARG A 58 10.61 11.20 -10.79
C ARG A 58 10.21 10.15 -9.78
N ASP A 59 9.67 10.61 -8.65
CA ASP A 59 9.10 9.70 -7.66
C ASP A 59 7.79 9.12 -8.20
N ALA A 60 7.62 7.81 -8.04
CA ALA A 60 6.43 7.05 -8.34
C ALA A 60 5.71 6.72 -7.02
N MET A 61 4.86 7.64 -6.57
CA MET A 61 4.10 7.54 -5.31
C MET A 61 2.60 7.40 -5.59
N LEU A 62 1.85 6.81 -4.65
CA LEU A 62 0.41 6.67 -4.79
C LEU A 62 -0.27 8.04 -4.82
N HIS A 63 -1.22 8.19 -5.73
CA HIS A 63 -1.97 9.43 -5.90
C HIS A 63 -3.00 9.56 -4.78
N ALA A 64 -3.04 10.74 -4.15
CA ALA A 64 -3.96 11.00 -3.05
C ALA A 64 -5.43 11.11 -3.51
N TYR A 65 -5.67 11.28 -4.80
CA TYR A 65 -7.00 11.46 -5.40
C TYR A 65 -7.17 10.58 -6.64
N THR A 66 -8.39 10.10 -6.86
CA THR A 66 -8.78 9.45 -8.11
C THR A 66 -9.03 10.50 -9.21
N GLY A 67 -9.26 10.06 -10.45
CA GLY A 67 -9.58 10.93 -11.57
C GLY A 67 -10.89 11.74 -11.42
N ASP A 68 -11.79 11.36 -10.51
CA ASP A 68 -13.03 12.09 -10.20
C ASP A 68 -12.90 13.05 -9.00
N GLY A 69 -11.70 13.14 -8.41
CA GLY A 69 -11.41 14.02 -7.28
C GLY A 69 -11.74 13.42 -5.90
N SER A 70 -12.25 12.20 -5.81
CA SER A 70 -12.39 11.50 -4.53
C SER A 70 -11.02 11.15 -3.95
N GLN A 71 -10.87 11.33 -2.62
CA GLN A 71 -9.64 11.00 -1.92
C GLN A 71 -9.40 9.48 -1.98
N HIS A 72 -8.30 9.09 -2.60
CA HIS A 72 -7.95 7.70 -2.85
C HIS A 72 -6.99 7.18 -1.78
N LEU A 73 -6.03 8.00 -1.32
CA LEU A 73 -4.98 7.61 -0.37
C LEU A 73 -4.47 8.80 0.44
N GLU A 74 -4.08 8.57 1.68
CA GLU A 74 -3.44 9.58 2.53
C GLU A 74 -2.18 9.02 3.21
N TYR A 75 -1.05 9.70 3.05
CA TYR A 75 0.15 9.41 3.82
C TYR A 75 0.05 10.12 5.16
N LEU A 76 -0.29 9.37 6.21
CA LEU A 76 -0.48 9.92 7.56
C LEU A 76 0.85 10.18 8.30
N HIS A 77 1.86 9.33 8.08
CA HIS A 77 3.14 9.42 8.76
C HIS A 77 4.29 8.89 7.89
N ASP A 78 5.39 9.64 7.82
CA ASP A 78 6.65 9.16 7.23
C ASP A 78 7.50 8.52 8.34
N ARG A 79 7.76 7.22 8.21
CA ARG A 79 8.58 6.44 9.15
C ARG A 79 10.07 6.42 8.79
N GLY A 80 10.46 7.13 7.73
CA GLY A 80 11.84 7.21 7.27
C GLY A 80 12.25 6.09 6.33
N VAL A 81 13.56 5.99 6.14
CA VAL A 81 14.21 5.01 5.25
C VAL A 81 15.13 4.14 6.10
N PHE A 82 15.11 2.84 5.81
CA PHE A 82 15.89 1.83 6.50
C PHE A 82 16.78 1.11 5.49
N ASP A 83 18.01 0.78 5.89
CA ASP A 83 18.95 0.03 5.05
C ASP A 83 18.50 -1.43 4.84
N ASP A 84 17.73 -1.98 5.79
CA ASP A 84 17.13 -3.31 5.75
C ASP A 84 15.68 -3.26 6.25
N LEU A 85 14.90 -4.32 6.00
CA LEU A 85 13.50 -4.42 6.39
C LEU A 85 13.36 -4.43 7.93
N PRO A 86 12.69 -3.43 8.55
CA PRO A 86 12.44 -3.43 10.00
C PRO A 86 11.30 -4.40 10.35
N LEU A 87 11.52 -5.70 10.11
CA LEU A 87 10.48 -6.73 10.13
C LEU A 87 9.81 -6.84 11.50
N THR A 88 10.58 -6.83 12.58
CA THR A 88 10.05 -6.90 13.95
C THR A 88 9.11 -5.73 14.24
N GLU A 89 9.51 -4.51 13.90
CA GLU A 89 8.69 -3.31 14.12
C GLU A 89 7.39 -3.34 13.31
N ILE A 90 7.46 -3.82 12.07
CA ILE A 90 6.27 -4.00 11.22
C ILE A 90 5.32 -5.01 11.86
N ILE A 91 5.81 -6.18 12.28
CA ILE A 91 4.98 -7.23 12.86
C ILE A 91 4.32 -6.77 14.15
N ASP A 92 5.07 -6.10 15.03
CA ASP A 92 4.55 -5.61 16.30
C ASP A 92 3.49 -4.52 16.06
N ALA A 93 3.72 -3.60 15.13
CA ALA A 93 2.70 -2.60 14.77
C ALA A 93 1.43 -3.23 14.18
N LEU A 94 1.53 -4.29 13.38
CA LEU A 94 0.36 -5.01 12.87
C LEU A 94 -0.42 -5.65 14.03
N ARG A 95 0.28 -6.27 15.00
CA ARG A 95 -0.34 -6.89 16.18
C ARG A 95 -1.06 -5.88 17.06
N ASP A 96 -0.46 -4.71 17.25
CA ASP A 96 -0.99 -3.68 18.13
C ASP A 96 -2.22 -2.96 17.56
N ASN A 97 -2.41 -3.00 16.23
CA ASN A 97 -3.42 -2.18 15.55
C ASN A 97 -4.53 -2.98 14.84
N TYR A 98 -4.33 -4.27 14.54
CA TYR A 98 -5.30 -5.07 13.81
C TYR A 98 -5.87 -6.23 14.64
N SER A 99 -6.96 -6.82 14.14
CA SER A 99 -7.55 -8.01 14.75
C SER A 99 -6.66 -9.23 14.51
N GLU A 100 -6.73 -10.20 15.43
CA GLU A 100 -6.10 -11.52 15.27
C GLU A 100 -6.51 -12.23 13.95
N LEU A 101 -7.67 -11.88 13.38
CA LEU A 101 -8.13 -12.35 12.08
C LEU A 101 -7.14 -12.03 10.94
N ILE A 102 -6.26 -11.04 11.09
CA ILE A 102 -5.19 -10.74 10.11
C ILE A 102 -4.18 -11.90 9.98
N TYR A 103 -4.08 -12.77 11.00
CA TYR A 103 -3.16 -13.92 11.02
C TYR A 103 -3.79 -15.23 10.52
N GLU A 104 -5.11 -15.27 10.32
CA GLU A 104 -5.81 -16.44 9.79
C GLU A 104 -5.64 -16.55 8.26
N PRO A 105 -5.86 -17.73 7.65
CA PRO A 105 -5.90 -17.83 6.19
C PRO A 105 -7.02 -16.95 5.60
N PRO A 106 -6.77 -16.19 4.50
CA PRO A 106 -7.84 -15.48 3.82
C PRO A 106 -8.91 -16.44 3.28
N PRO A 107 -10.17 -15.99 3.14
CA PRO A 107 -11.17 -16.76 2.42
C PRO A 107 -10.74 -17.00 0.96
N ILE A 108 -11.17 -18.14 0.41
CA ILE A 108 -10.76 -18.60 -0.94
C ILE A 108 -11.20 -17.61 -2.04
N SER A 109 -12.32 -16.90 -1.86
CA SER A 109 -12.71 -15.80 -2.76
C SER A 109 -12.62 -14.45 -2.06
N ASP A 110 -11.81 -13.57 -2.62
CA ASP A 110 -11.84 -12.13 -2.39
C ASP A 110 -11.87 -11.42 -3.75
N SER A 111 -12.29 -10.16 -3.77
CA SER A 111 -12.29 -9.30 -4.96
C SER A 111 -10.91 -9.15 -5.65
N PHE A 112 -9.81 -9.51 -4.96
CA PHE A 112 -8.46 -9.63 -5.51
C PHE A 112 -8.15 -11.02 -6.13
N THR A 113 -8.88 -12.08 -5.77
CA THR A 113 -8.66 -13.47 -6.20
C THR A 113 -9.83 -13.97 -7.05
N ASN A 114 -9.87 -13.51 -8.31
CA ASN A 114 -10.59 -14.19 -9.38
C ASN A 114 -9.58 -14.80 -10.33
#